data_AF-A0A699ZZY1-F1
#
_entry.id   AF-A0A699ZZY1-F1
#
_cell.length_a   1.000
_cell.length_b   1.000
_cell.length_c   1.000
_cell.angle_alpha   90.00
_cell.angle_beta   90.00
_cell.angle_gamma   90.00
#
_symmetry.space_group_name_H-M   'P 1'
#
loop_
_entity.id
_entity.type
_entity.pdbx_description
1 polymer ?
#
loop_
_entity_poly.entity_id
_entity_poly.type
_entity_poly.pdbx_seq_one_letter_code
_entity_poly.pdbx_strand_id
1 'polypeptide(L)' 'MGNSSSFEKQVYDAAASNDSTTLQKLLDQLQSQQPAVGRGLLAFRDGDGRTPLIVAAAKNHERCVHLV' A
#
# COMPACT_ATOMS: atom_id res chain seq x y z
N MET A 1 -13.85 6.38 15.22
CA MET A 1 -13.58 5.64 13.96
C MET A 1 -12.67 6.52 13.12
N GLY A 2 -11.37 6.24 12.97
CA GLY A 2 -10.51 7.17 12.23
C GLY A 2 -9.06 6.79 11.95
N ASN A 3 -8.60 5.59 12.30
CA ASN A 3 -7.18 5.24 12.13
C ASN A 3 -6.86 4.35 10.92
N SER A 4 -7.86 3.72 10.29
CA SER A 4 -7.64 2.79 9.17
C SER A 4 -7.30 3.53 7.86
N SER A 5 -7.97 4.65 7.59
CA SER A 5 -7.89 5.35 6.30
C SER A 5 -6.55 6.04 6.02
N SER A 6 -5.77 6.39 7.05
CA SER A 6 -4.49 7.09 6.88
C SER A 6 -3.37 6.15 6.40
N PHE A 7 -3.28 4.94 6.97
CA PHE A 7 -2.25 3.96 6.59
C PHE A 7 -2.50 3.37 5.19
N GLU A 8 -3.75 3.04 4.87
CA GLU A 8 -4.18 2.57 3.55
C GLU A 8 -3.79 3.55 2.44
N LYS A 9 -4.10 4.84 2.67
CA LYS A 9 -3.74 5.91 1.75
C LYS A 9 -2.22 6.08 1.62
N GLN A 10 -1.47 5.99 2.72
CA GLN A 10 0.00 6.10 2.68
C GLN A 10 0.64 4.95 1.89
N VAL A 11 0.13 3.73 2.02
CA VAL A 11 0.57 2.58 1.21
C VAL A 11 0.29 2.81 -0.27
N TYR A 12 -0.90 3.29 -0.60
CA TYR A 12 -1.23 3.68 -1.98
C TYR A 12 -0.29 4.75 -2.52
N ASP A 13 -0.11 5.85 -1.78
CA ASP A 13 0.71 6.99 -2.22
C ASP A 13 2.18 6.58 -2.42
N ALA A 14 2.71 5.73 -1.54
CA ALA A 14 4.06 5.17 -1.66
C ALA A 14 4.20 4.27 -2.91
N ALA A 15 3.23 3.38 -3.15
CA ALA A 15 3.20 2.54 -4.35
C ALA A 15 3.07 3.37 -5.64
N ALA A 16 2.25 4.42 -5.62
CA ALA A 16 2.03 5.33 -6.74
C ALA A 16 3.24 6.23 -7.05
N SER A 17 4.13 6.44 -6.08
CA SER A 17 5.31 7.32 -6.16
C SER A 17 6.64 6.57 -6.27
N ASN A 18 6.61 5.23 -6.40
CA ASN A 18 7.79 4.35 -6.39
C ASN A 18 8.62 4.44 -5.10
N ASP A 19 8.01 4.84 -3.98
CA ASP A 19 8.69 4.90 -2.69
C ASP A 19 8.66 3.52 -2.03
N SER A 20 9.42 2.58 -2.59
CA SER A 20 9.52 1.22 -2.07
C SER A 20 10.06 1.17 -0.65
N THR A 21 10.84 2.17 -0.23
CA THR A 21 11.43 2.22 1.12
C THR A 21 10.35 2.54 2.15
N THR A 22 9.55 3.57 1.90
CA THR A 22 8.42 3.92 2.77
C THR A 22 7.36 2.83 2.72
N LEU A 23 7.08 2.26 1.54
CA LEU A 23 6.16 1.13 1.39
C LEU A 23 6.57 -0.07 2.25
N GLN A 24 7.84 -0.49 2.20
CA GLN A 24 8.37 -1.57 3.05
C GLN A 24 8.21 -1.25 4.54
N LYS A 25 8.60 -0.04 4.97
CA LYS A 25 8.47 0.38 6.38
C LYS A 25 7.02 0.36 6.87
N LEU A 26 6.07 0.75 6.03
CA LEU A 26 4.65 0.71 6.36
C LEU A 26 4.18 -0.73 6.50
N LEU A 27 4.56 -1.61 5.56
CA LEU A 27 4.22 -3.03 5.61
C LEU A 27 4.81 -3.72 6.83
N ASP A 28 6.08 -3.46 7.19
CA ASP A 28 6.74 -4.03 8.37
C ASP A 28 6.07 -3.59 9.68
N GLN A 29 5.70 -2.31 9.77
CA GLN A 29 4.96 -1.77 10.92
C GLN A 29 3.59 -2.43 11.07
N LEU A 30 2.92 -2.74 9.96
CA LEU A 30 1.60 -3.36 9.95
C LEU A 30 1.67 -4.85 10.27
N GLN A 31 2.66 -5.57 9.74
CA GLN A 31 2.92 -6.97 10.12
C GLN A 31 3.19 -7.10 11.63
N SER A 32 3.93 -6.14 12.20
CA SER A 32 4.26 -6.12 13.63
C SER A 32 3.04 -5.82 14.51
N GLN A 33 2.10 -5.01 14.02
CA GLN A 33 0.92 -4.62 14.81
C GLN A 33 -0.25 -5.58 14.64
N GLN A 34 -0.61 -5.98 13.41
CA GLN A 34 -1.75 -6.85 13.13
C GLN A 34 -1.54 -7.68 11.84
N PRO A 35 -1.10 -8.95 11.94
CA PRO A 35 -0.84 -9.80 10.77
C PRO A 35 -2.09 -10.09 9.91
N ALA A 36 -3.30 -9.93 10.45
CA ALA A 36 -4.55 -10.12 9.70
C ALA A 36 -4.95 -8.91 8.84
N VAL A 37 -4.40 -7.72 9.10
CA VAL A 37 -4.80 -6.46 8.44
C VAL A 37 -4.14 -6.26 7.07
N GLY A 38 -3.07 -7.01 6.77
CA GLY A 38 -2.36 -6.91 5.49
C GLY A 38 -3.25 -7.08 4.25
N ARG A 39 -4.34 -7.85 4.33
CA ARG A 39 -5.29 -8.03 3.22
C ARG A 39 -6.22 -6.84 2.97
N GLY A 40 -6.49 -6.02 4.00
CA GLY A 40 -7.36 -4.85 3.88
C GLY A 40 -6.68 -3.69 3.13
N LEU A 41 -5.38 -3.48 3.39
CA LEU A 41 -4.63 -2.38 2.79
C LEU A 41 -4.45 -2.51 1.27
N LEU A 42 -4.22 -3.73 0.79
CA LEU A 42 -4.14 -4.01 -0.65
C LEU A 42 -5.48 -3.82 -1.37
N ALA A 43 -6.58 -3.85 -0.61
CA ALA A 43 -7.92 -3.62 -1.11
C ALA A 43 -8.31 -2.14 -1.10
N PHE A 44 -7.48 -1.24 -0.58
CA PHE A 44 -7.70 0.19 -0.71
C PHE A 44 -7.79 0.57 -2.18
N ARG A 45 -8.74 1.45 -2.51
CA ARG A 45 -8.97 1.92 -3.86
C ARG A 45 -9.00 3.43 -3.86
N ASP A 46 -8.32 4.01 -4.85
CA ASP A 46 -8.45 5.44 -5.14
C ASP A 46 -9.84 5.77 -5.71
N GLY A 47 -10.05 7.05 -6.09
CA GLY A 47 -11.29 7.51 -6.71
C GLY A 47 -11.62 6.84 -8.05
N ASP A 48 -10.64 6.24 -8.71
CA ASP A 48 -10.79 5.49 -9.97
C ASP A 48 -10.98 3.98 -9.72
N GLY A 49 -11.04 3.54 -8.46
CA GLY A 49 -11.18 2.13 -8.11
C GLY A 49 -9.86 1.33 -8.18
N ARG A 50 -8.70 1.98 -8.35
CA ARG A 50 -7.40 1.33 -8.52
C ARG A 50 -6.76 1.03 -7.18
N THR A 51 -6.21 -0.16 -7.05
CA THR A 51 -5.46 -0.58 -5.88
C THR A 51 -3.99 -0.15 -5.97
N PRO A 52 -3.25 -0.15 -4.85
CA PRO A 52 -1.81 0.12 -4.84
C PRO A 52 -1.03 -0.77 -5.83
N LEU A 53 -1.44 -2.04 -5.97
CA LEU A 53 -0.84 -2.98 -6.91
C LEU A 53 -1.08 -2.57 -8.37
N ILE A 54 -2.30 -2.14 -8.71
CA ILE A 54 -2.65 -1.71 -10.07
C ILE A 54 -1.80 -0.50 -10.47
N VAL A 55 -1.68 0.51 -9.61
CA VAL A 55 -0.91 1.71 -9.93
C VAL A 55 0.59 1.44 -9.99
N ALA A 56 1.13 0.59 -9.09
CA ALA A 56 2.53 0.19 -9.13
C ALA A 56 2.87 -0.58 -10.42
N ALA A 57 2.02 -1.53 -10.81
CA ALA A 57 2.20 -2.29 -12.05
C ALA A 57 2.06 -1.41 -13.29
N ALA A 58 1.05 -0.54 -13.35
CA ALA A 58 0.82 0.37 -14.48
C ALA A 58 1.96 1.38 -14.68
N LYS A 59 2.70 1.72 -13.62
CA LYS A 59 3.84 2.64 -13.65
C LYS A 59 5.21 1.93 -13.74
N ASN A 60 5.24 0.61 -13.87
CA ASN A 60 6.47 -0.19 -13.86
C ASN A 60 7.33 -0.02 -12.58
N HIS A 61 6.68 0.11 -11.43
CA HIS A 61 7.36 0.17 -10.13
C HIS A 61 7.59 -1.26 -9.61
N GLU A 62 8.47 -2.00 -10.28
CA GLU A 62 8.72 -3.44 -10.02
C GLU A 62 8.96 -3.73 -8.53
N ARG A 63 9.77 -2.90 -7.88
CA ARG A 63 10.06 -3.04 -6.44
C ARG A 63 8.79 -2.93 -5.61
N CYS A 64 7.91 -1.99 -5.91
CA CYS A 64 6.62 -1.85 -5.22
C CYS A 64 5.71 -3.05 -5.53
N VAL A 65 5.64 -3.52 -6.77
CA VAL A 65 4.84 -4.70 -7.17
C VAL A 65 5.26 -5.96 -6.41
N HIS A 66 6.54 -6.11 -6.09
CA HIS A 66 7.02 -7.22 -5.27
C HIS A 66 6.70 -7.09 -3.77
N LEU A 67 6.34 -5.89 -3.31
CA LEU A 67 6.07 -5.60 -1.90
C LEU A 67 4.58 -5.65 -1.54
N VAL A 68 3.69 -5.28 -2.48
CA VAL A 68 2.22 -5.35 -2.31
C VAL A 68 1.65 -6.64 -2.89
#